data_AF-A0A1S4EPE3-F1
#
_entry.id   AF-A0A1S4EPE3-F1
#
_cell.length_a   1.000
_cell.length_b   1.000
_cell.length_c   1.000
_cell.angle_alpha   90.00
_cell.angle_beta   90.00
_cell.angle_gamma   90.00
#
_symmetry.space_group_name_H-M   'P 1'
#
loop_
_entity.id
_entity.type
_entity.pdbx_description
1 polymer ?
#
loop_
_entity_poly.entity_id
_entity_poly.type
_entity_poly.pdbx_seq_one_letter_code
_entity_poly.pdbx_strand_id
1 'polypeptide(L)'
;MSHMSKVFPIELYTLAVGIIHRILCYQKSYRVRSDYNWKTLWSSLITLLKFLHTNEAHLAKKMNIFHLGLQVINIFNLFITYGDTFLPSPSCYDELYYEIIRVHVIFDTLYSMAFKHSTIDSSFKHSALLLTNSLINVRAIINHLAPKIDAWLAKQALSTPSEDQILEIVRANYDSLTLKLQDNLDQFERYSENPKHISFFTYMARNEANVN
;
A
#
# COMPACT_ATOMS: atom_id res chain seq x y z
N MET A 1 20.33 -11.81 -1.53
CA MET A 1 20.34 -11.30 -2.93
C MET A 1 19.44 -12.22 -3.74
N SER A 2 18.19 -11.81 -4.01
CA SER A 2 17.27 -12.58 -4.84
C SER A 2 17.52 -12.23 -6.31
N HIS A 3 17.66 -13.26 -7.14
CA HIS A 3 17.69 -13.19 -8.61
C HIS A 3 16.33 -12.72 -9.17
N MET A 4 15.87 -11.52 -8.81
CA MET A 4 14.81 -10.85 -9.54
C MET A 4 15.35 -10.59 -10.95
N SER A 5 14.86 -11.40 -11.89
CA SER A 5 15.30 -11.59 -13.27
C SER A 5 15.60 -10.29 -14.01
N LYS A 6 16.39 -10.41 -15.10
CA LYS A 6 16.77 -9.35 -16.05
C LYS A 6 15.62 -8.42 -16.54
N VAL A 7 14.36 -8.77 -16.27
CA VAL A 7 13.15 -7.96 -16.48
C VAL A 7 12.25 -8.09 -15.24
N PHE A 8 11.76 -6.96 -14.72
CA PHE A 8 10.80 -6.92 -13.59
C PHE A 8 9.40 -7.34 -14.08
N PRO A 9 8.78 -8.40 -13.51
CA PRO A 9 7.52 -8.94 -14.01
C PRO A 9 6.31 -8.15 -13.47
N ILE A 10 6.19 -6.89 -13.88
CA ILE A 10 5.20 -5.94 -13.34
C ILE A 10 3.76 -6.46 -13.42
N GLU A 11 3.39 -7.19 -14.49
CA GLU A 11 2.04 -7.74 -14.65
C GLU A 11 1.67 -8.73 -13.53
N LEU A 12 2.61 -9.56 -13.09
CA LEU A 12 2.38 -10.51 -11.99
C LEU A 12 2.20 -9.78 -10.65
N TYR A 13 2.97 -8.71 -10.41
CA TYR A 13 2.80 -7.88 -9.22
C TYR A 13 1.45 -7.16 -9.23
N THR A 14 1.04 -6.60 -10.37
CA THR A 14 -0.29 -5.97 -10.54
C THR A 14 -1.42 -6.96 -10.25
N LEU A 15 -1.31 -8.19 -10.75
CA LEU A 15 -2.28 -9.26 -10.49
C LEU A 15 -2.32 -9.65 -9.01
N ALA A 16 -1.15 -9.88 -8.40
CA ALA A 16 -1.04 -10.27 -7.00
C ALA A 16 -1.61 -9.20 -6.06
N VAL A 17 -1.24 -7.93 -6.24
CA VAL A 17 -1.76 -6.81 -5.45
C VAL A 17 -3.28 -6.66 -5.67
N GLY A 18 -3.76 -6.83 -6.91
CA GLY A 18 -5.19 -6.83 -7.20
C GLY A 18 -5.97 -7.96 -6.51
N ILE A 19 -5.39 -9.16 -6.41
CA ILE A 19 -5.99 -10.27 -5.66
C ILE A 19 -6.08 -9.94 -4.17
N ILE A 20 -5.00 -9.42 -3.57
CA ILE A 20 -4.99 -9.00 -2.16
C ILE A 20 -6.09 -7.96 -1.92
N HIS A 21 -6.18 -6.94 -2.78
CA HIS A 21 -7.22 -5.91 -2.68
C HIS A 21 -8.63 -6.50 -2.71
N ARG A 22 -8.91 -7.43 -3.63
CA ARG A 22 -10.21 -8.13 -3.70
C ARG A 22 -10.53 -8.90 -2.43
N ILE A 23 -9.56 -9.64 -1.88
CA ILE A 23 -9.73 -10.38 -0.63
C ILE A 23 -10.12 -9.42 0.50
N LEU A 24 -9.41 -8.29 0.62
CA LEU A 24 -9.71 -7.26 1.63
C LEU A 24 -11.11 -6.64 1.42
N CYS A 25 -11.51 -6.39 0.17
CA CYS A 25 -12.86 -5.88 -0.13
C CYS A 25 -13.95 -6.87 0.29
N TYR A 26 -13.73 -8.18 0.10
CA TYR A 26 -14.65 -9.20 0.60
C TYR A 26 -14.65 -9.29 2.12
N GLN A 27 -13.48 -9.23 2.76
CA GLN A 27 -13.39 -9.22 4.23
C GLN A 27 -14.14 -8.02 4.82
N LYS A 28 -13.99 -6.82 4.24
CA LYS A 28 -14.81 -5.64 4.58
C LYS A 28 -16.31 -5.93 4.40
N SER A 29 -16.71 -6.38 3.21
CA SER A 29 -18.12 -6.55 2.84
C SER A 29 -18.85 -7.55 3.75
N TYR A 30 -18.17 -8.63 4.13
CA TYR A 30 -18.73 -9.68 4.98
C TYR A 30 -18.30 -9.55 6.45
N ARG A 31 -17.55 -8.49 6.81
CA ARG A 31 -17.01 -8.25 8.16
C ARG A 31 -16.22 -9.45 8.72
N VAL A 32 -15.50 -10.14 7.84
CA VAL A 32 -14.67 -11.29 8.22
C VAL A 32 -13.37 -10.77 8.81
N ARG A 33 -13.17 -11.02 10.10
CA ARG A 33 -11.94 -10.69 10.82
C ARG A 33 -11.02 -11.90 10.86
N SER A 34 -9.94 -11.84 10.09
CA SER A 34 -8.95 -12.92 10.06
C SER A 34 -7.87 -12.69 11.12
N ASP A 35 -7.56 -13.75 11.87
CA ASP A 35 -6.39 -13.82 12.74
C ASP A 35 -5.13 -14.05 11.88
N TYR A 36 -4.69 -12.97 11.24
CA TYR A 36 -3.55 -12.94 10.33
C TYR A 36 -2.53 -11.93 10.84
N ASN A 37 -1.24 -12.22 10.65
CA ASN A 37 -0.18 -11.28 10.97
C ASN A 37 -0.11 -10.17 9.91
N TRP A 38 -0.97 -9.16 10.08
CA TRP A 38 -1.10 -8.04 9.14
C TRP A 38 0.20 -7.24 8.95
N LYS A 39 1.08 -7.17 9.96
CA LYS A 39 2.41 -6.55 9.84
C LYS A 39 3.22 -7.16 8.70
N THR A 40 3.10 -8.47 8.45
CA THR A 40 3.80 -9.14 7.34
C THR A 40 3.32 -8.65 5.97
N LEU A 41 2.01 -8.46 5.80
CA LEU A 41 1.45 -7.92 4.56
C LEU A 41 1.89 -6.46 4.36
N TRP A 42 1.71 -5.61 5.37
CA TRP A 42 2.09 -4.19 5.27
C TRP A 42 3.59 -4.04 4.97
N SER A 43 4.45 -4.78 5.68
CA SER A 43 5.90 -4.77 5.45
C SER A 43 6.27 -5.19 4.02
N SER A 44 5.56 -6.19 3.48
CA SER A 44 5.77 -6.67 2.11
C SER A 44 5.35 -5.63 1.07
N LEU A 45 4.20 -4.97 1.28
CA LEU A 45 3.72 -3.86 0.44
C LEU A 45 4.64 -2.64 0.50
N ILE A 46 5.11 -2.25 1.69
CA ILE A 46 6.08 -1.15 1.89
C ILE A 46 7.40 -1.48 1.19
N THR A 47 7.88 -2.73 1.30
CA THR A 47 9.09 -3.18 0.62
C THR A 47 8.96 -3.09 -0.90
N LEU A 48 7.77 -3.41 -1.44
CA LEU A 48 7.49 -3.22 -2.86
C LEU A 48 7.54 -1.73 -3.24
N LEU A 49 6.91 -0.83 -2.47
CA LEU A 49 6.97 0.62 -2.72
C LEU A 49 8.42 1.14 -2.71
N LYS A 50 9.22 0.71 -1.73
CA LYS A 50 10.65 1.02 -1.65
C LYS A 50 11.39 0.55 -2.90
N PHE A 51 11.14 -0.68 -3.35
CA PHE A 51 11.75 -1.21 -4.57
C PHE A 51 11.39 -0.37 -5.81
N LEU A 52 10.12 0.02 -5.97
CA LEU A 52 9.68 0.87 -7.09
C LEU A 52 10.40 2.21 -7.09
N HIS A 53 10.55 2.84 -5.92
CA HIS A 53 11.29 4.10 -5.78
C HIS A 53 12.78 3.93 -6.08
N THR A 54 13.44 2.95 -5.46
CA THR A 54 14.88 2.72 -5.65
C THR A 54 15.25 2.46 -7.12
N ASN A 55 14.34 1.89 -7.90
CA ASN A 55 14.56 1.54 -9.30
C ASN A 55 13.83 2.48 -10.29
N GLU A 56 13.31 3.61 -9.84
CA GLU A 56 12.50 4.55 -10.63
C GLU A 56 13.17 4.90 -11.96
N ALA A 57 14.45 5.31 -11.92
CA ALA A 57 15.19 5.79 -13.10
C ALA A 57 15.26 4.77 -14.24
N HIS A 58 15.21 3.47 -13.91
CA HIS A 58 15.23 2.37 -14.87
C HIS A 58 13.81 1.94 -15.26
N LEU A 59 12.93 1.76 -14.29
CA LEU A 59 11.61 1.17 -14.51
C LEU A 59 10.61 2.16 -15.12
N ALA A 60 10.61 3.43 -14.69
CA ALA A 60 9.65 4.43 -15.15
C ALA A 60 9.78 4.75 -16.65
N LYS A 61 10.93 4.44 -17.27
CA LYS A 61 11.15 4.58 -18.72
C LYS A 61 10.52 3.45 -19.54
N LYS A 62 10.24 2.31 -18.91
CA LYS A 62 9.84 1.06 -19.58
C LYS A 62 8.42 0.64 -19.26
N MET A 63 7.91 0.98 -18.08
CA MET A 63 6.65 0.46 -17.57
C MET A 63 6.00 1.37 -16.55
N ASN A 64 4.69 1.20 -16.38
CA ASN A 64 3.87 2.03 -15.49
C ASN A 64 3.98 1.59 -14.02
N ILE A 65 5.11 1.88 -13.38
CA ILE A 65 5.31 1.61 -11.95
C ILE A 65 4.36 2.40 -11.05
N PHE A 66 3.84 3.54 -11.53
CA PHE A 66 2.92 4.39 -10.77
C PHE A 66 1.56 3.73 -10.60
N HIS A 67 1.09 2.97 -11.59
CA HIS A 67 -0.13 2.18 -11.46
C HIS A 67 -0.01 1.11 -10.38
N LEU A 68 1.11 0.38 -10.34
CA LEU A 68 1.36 -0.61 -9.29
C LEU A 68 1.46 0.07 -7.91
N GLY A 69 2.16 1.19 -7.81
CA GLY A 69 2.22 1.99 -6.60
C GLY A 69 0.83 2.46 -6.13
N LEU A 70 -0.02 2.90 -7.06
CA LEU A 70 -1.40 3.32 -6.78
C LEU A 70 -2.22 2.16 -6.20
N GLN A 71 -2.12 0.95 -6.76
CA GLN A 71 -2.83 -0.21 -6.22
C GLN A 71 -2.41 -0.52 -4.78
N VAL A 72 -1.11 -0.42 -4.48
CA VAL A 72 -0.60 -0.62 -3.12
C VAL A 72 -1.12 0.45 -2.16
N ILE A 73 -1.09 1.73 -2.57
CA ILE A 73 -1.60 2.82 -1.73
C ILE A 73 -3.11 2.73 -1.53
N ASN A 74 -3.87 2.27 -2.51
CA ASN A 74 -5.30 2.01 -2.33
C ASN A 74 -5.57 0.93 -1.28
N ILE A 75 -4.72 -0.10 -1.18
CA ILE A 75 -4.80 -1.07 -0.07
C ILE A 75 -4.59 -0.37 1.28
N PHE A 76 -3.56 0.47 1.41
CA PHE A 76 -3.34 1.24 2.65
C PHE A 76 -4.53 2.14 2.97
N ASN A 77 -5.09 2.84 1.99
CA ASN A 77 -6.28 3.68 2.18
C ASN A 77 -7.52 2.84 2.56
N LEU A 78 -7.65 1.62 2.05
CA LEU A 78 -8.71 0.69 2.46
C LEU A 78 -8.57 0.32 3.95
N PHE A 79 -7.35 0.01 4.41
CA PHE A 79 -7.09 -0.18 5.83
C PHE A 79 -7.40 1.09 6.63
N ILE A 80 -6.88 2.26 6.24
CA ILE A 80 -7.09 3.55 6.93
C ILE A 80 -8.57 3.97 7.00
N THR A 81 -9.40 3.52 6.05
CA THR A 81 -10.81 3.96 5.98
C THR A 81 -11.76 2.94 6.61
N TYR A 82 -11.44 1.65 6.50
CA TYR A 82 -12.36 0.56 6.86
C TYR A 82 -11.72 -0.52 7.74
N GLY A 83 -10.51 -0.30 8.26
CA GLY A 83 -9.77 -1.30 9.02
C GLY A 83 -10.52 -1.80 10.24
N ASP A 84 -11.32 -0.95 10.88
CA ASP A 84 -12.23 -1.30 11.98
C ASP A 84 -13.24 -2.40 11.63
N THR A 85 -13.58 -2.55 10.34
CA THR A 85 -14.55 -3.55 9.87
C THR A 85 -13.97 -4.96 9.74
N PHE A 86 -12.66 -5.11 9.48
CA PHE A 86 -12.06 -6.41 9.14
C PHE A 86 -10.73 -6.72 9.86
N LEU A 87 -10.11 -5.77 10.55
CA LEU A 87 -8.98 -6.07 11.44
C LEU A 87 -9.47 -6.77 12.72
N PRO A 88 -8.65 -7.66 13.30
CA PRO A 88 -9.05 -8.47 14.45
C PRO A 88 -9.31 -7.65 15.72
N SER A 89 -8.59 -6.54 15.90
CA SER A 89 -8.65 -5.70 17.10
C SER A 89 -8.30 -4.24 16.82
N PRO A 90 -8.70 -3.30 17.69
CA PRO A 90 -8.24 -1.91 17.63
C PRO A 90 -6.72 -1.77 17.75
N SER A 91 -6.06 -2.64 18.52
CA SER A 91 -4.59 -2.61 18.65
C SER A 91 -3.88 -2.86 17.31
N CYS A 92 -4.45 -3.71 16.45
CA CYS A 92 -3.93 -3.92 15.10
C CYS A 92 -4.05 -2.64 14.24
N TYR A 93 -5.04 -1.81 14.52
CA TYR A 93 -5.19 -0.52 13.87
C TYR A 93 -4.15 0.50 14.34
N ASP A 94 -3.83 0.51 15.64
CA ASP A 94 -2.73 1.30 16.21
C ASP A 94 -1.39 0.90 15.58
N GLU A 95 -1.17 -0.41 15.41
CA GLU A 95 0.02 -0.97 14.76
C GLU A 95 0.17 -0.53 13.30
N LEU A 96 -0.93 -0.47 12.53
CA LEU A 96 -0.90 0.06 11.16
C LEU A 96 -0.37 1.50 11.13
N TYR A 97 -0.86 2.34 12.04
CA TYR A 97 -0.47 3.75 12.11
C TYR A 97 0.98 3.89 12.57
N TYR A 98 1.38 3.10 13.57
CA TYR A 98 2.78 2.97 13.98
C TYR A 98 3.68 2.61 12.79
N GLU A 99 3.30 1.61 11.99
CA GLU A 99 4.08 1.18 10.82
C GLU A 99 4.21 2.30 9.78
N ILE A 100 3.12 3.01 9.47
CA ILE A 100 3.13 4.16 8.55
C ILE A 100 4.13 5.23 9.01
N ILE A 101 4.11 5.56 10.31
CA ILE A 101 5.01 6.55 10.88
C ILE A 101 6.46 6.06 10.89
N ARG A 102 6.69 4.82 11.31
CA ARG A 102 8.03 4.23 11.38
C ARG A 102 8.74 4.27 10.04
N VAL A 103 8.01 4.08 8.94
CA VAL A 103 8.55 4.04 7.57
C VAL A 103 8.17 5.27 6.73
N HIS A 104 7.78 6.39 7.35
CA HIS A 104 7.26 7.58 6.67
C HIS A 104 8.13 8.08 5.49
N VAL A 105 9.46 7.98 5.63
CA VAL A 105 10.43 8.35 4.56
C VAL A 105 10.14 7.63 3.24
N ILE A 106 9.67 6.38 3.26
CA ILE A 106 9.31 5.63 2.06
C ILE A 106 8.08 6.26 1.38
N PHE A 107 7.10 6.71 2.16
CA PHE A 107 5.92 7.39 1.62
C PHE A 107 6.24 8.80 1.12
N ASP A 108 7.14 9.53 1.78
CA ASP A 108 7.57 10.86 1.34
C ASP A 108 8.38 10.82 0.05
N THR A 109 9.28 9.83 -0.07
CA THR A 109 10.04 9.60 -1.32
C THR A 109 9.13 9.12 -2.44
N LEU A 110 8.15 8.27 -2.16
CA LEU A 110 7.12 7.87 -3.11
C LEU A 110 6.27 9.06 -3.60
N TYR A 111 5.83 9.92 -2.67
CA TYR A 111 5.10 11.14 -3.01
C TYR A 111 5.93 12.05 -3.91
N SER A 112 7.18 12.30 -3.54
CA SER A 112 8.09 13.17 -4.30
C SER A 112 8.33 12.63 -5.71
N MET A 113 8.52 11.30 -5.83
CA MET A 113 8.65 10.60 -7.11
C MET A 113 7.39 10.76 -7.98
N ALA A 114 6.22 10.43 -7.44
CA ALA A 114 4.96 10.49 -8.18
C ALA A 114 4.63 11.94 -8.59
N PHE A 115 4.83 12.90 -7.68
CA PHE A 115 4.59 14.32 -7.94
C PHE A 115 5.46 14.83 -9.09
N LYS A 116 6.75 14.51 -9.09
CA LYS A 116 7.68 14.85 -10.18
C LYS A 116 7.19 14.33 -11.55
N HIS A 117 6.72 13.09 -11.63
CA HIS A 117 6.21 12.52 -12.89
C HIS A 117 4.81 13.00 -13.28
N SER A 118 4.06 13.56 -12.33
CA SER A 118 2.75 14.18 -12.57
C SER A 118 2.86 15.57 -13.21
N THR A 119 3.99 16.27 -13.01
CA THR A 119 4.22 17.63 -13.52
C THR A 119 4.99 17.63 -14.84
N ILE A 120 5.90 16.69 -15.04
CA ILE A 120 6.64 16.49 -16.29
C ILE A 120 5.75 15.77 -17.31
N ASP A 121 5.91 16.09 -18.59
CA ASP A 121 5.27 15.35 -19.68
C ASP A 121 5.93 13.96 -19.83
N SER A 122 5.35 12.96 -19.16
CA SER A 122 5.81 11.58 -19.13
C SER A 122 4.69 10.64 -19.63
N SER A 123 5.06 9.50 -20.22
CA SER A 123 4.10 8.50 -20.72
C SER A 123 3.13 7.99 -19.65
N PHE A 124 3.45 8.18 -18.37
CA PHE A 124 2.66 7.71 -17.23
C PHE A 124 2.18 8.86 -16.33
N LYS A 125 2.15 10.09 -16.84
CA LYS A 125 1.75 11.31 -16.11
C LYS A 125 0.42 11.16 -15.37
N HIS A 126 -0.59 10.57 -16.02
CA HIS A 126 -1.90 10.36 -15.42
C HIS A 126 -1.85 9.40 -14.22
N SER A 127 -1.19 8.25 -14.35
CA SER A 127 -1.03 7.30 -13.25
C SER A 127 -0.20 7.88 -12.10
N ALA A 128 0.83 8.67 -12.41
CA ALA A 128 1.61 9.40 -11.42
C ALA A 128 0.75 10.39 -10.63
N LEU A 129 -0.09 11.17 -11.32
CA LEU A 129 -1.02 12.11 -10.68
C LEU A 129 -2.02 11.40 -9.75
N LEU A 130 -2.59 10.27 -10.20
CA LEU A 130 -3.49 9.47 -9.36
C LEU A 130 -2.78 8.95 -8.11
N LEU A 131 -1.57 8.43 -8.25
CA LEU A 131 -0.75 7.99 -7.12
C LEU A 131 -0.46 9.15 -6.15
N THR A 132 -0.03 10.30 -6.64
CA THR A 132 0.19 11.50 -5.82
C THR A 132 -1.05 11.87 -4.99
N ASN A 133 -2.22 11.88 -5.63
CA ASN A 133 -3.48 12.22 -4.95
C ASN A 133 -3.91 11.15 -3.94
N SER A 134 -3.66 9.87 -4.25
CA SER A 134 -4.02 8.76 -3.35
C SER A 134 -3.25 8.80 -2.02
N LEU A 135 -2.07 9.40 -1.98
CA LEU A 135 -1.22 9.52 -0.79
C LEU A 135 -1.72 10.53 0.26
N ILE A 136 -2.81 11.26 -0.01
CA ILE A 136 -3.29 12.34 0.86
C ILE A 136 -3.51 11.92 2.31
N ASN A 137 -4.13 10.76 2.56
CA ASN A 137 -4.42 10.29 3.92
C ASN A 137 -3.17 9.79 4.64
N VAL A 138 -2.30 9.06 3.92
CA VAL A 138 -1.00 8.63 4.46
C VAL A 138 -0.18 9.84 4.90
N ARG A 139 -0.13 10.88 4.06
CA ARG A 139 0.56 12.14 4.40
C ARG A 139 -0.10 12.89 5.53
N ALA A 140 -1.43 12.90 5.63
CA ALA A 140 -2.15 13.50 6.74
C ALA A 140 -1.79 12.82 8.08
N ILE A 141 -1.71 11.48 8.10
CA ILE A 141 -1.27 10.70 9.27
C ILE A 141 0.15 11.10 9.66
N ILE A 142 1.09 11.07 8.70
CA ILE A 142 2.50 11.41 8.94
C ILE A 142 2.65 12.83 9.48
N ASN A 143 2.09 13.82 8.79
CA ASN A 143 2.21 15.23 9.15
C ASN A 143 1.51 15.58 10.47
N HIS A 144 0.53 14.78 10.89
CA HIS A 144 -0.16 14.98 12.16
C HIS A 144 0.60 14.38 13.34
N LEU A 145 1.13 13.16 13.18
CA LEU A 145 1.70 12.39 14.28
C LEU A 145 3.20 12.61 14.45
N ALA A 146 3.98 12.74 13.37
CA ALA A 146 5.43 12.90 13.46
C ALA A 146 5.84 14.13 14.32
N PRO A 147 5.26 15.33 14.12
CA PRO A 147 5.61 16.48 14.97
C PRO A 147 5.25 16.30 16.44
N LYS A 148 4.21 15.50 16.74
CA LYS A 148 3.80 15.21 18.13
C LYS A 148 4.75 14.24 18.79
N ILE A 149 5.26 13.26 18.04
CA ILE A 149 6.29 12.34 18.49
C ILE A 149 7.58 13.12 18.76
N ASP A 150 8.00 13.98 17.84
CA ASP A 150 9.20 14.82 18.01
C ASP A 150 9.08 15.75 19.23
N ALA A 151 7.93 16.39 19.41
CA ALA A 151 7.66 17.25 20.56
C ALA A 151 7.66 16.47 21.88
N TRP A 152 7.14 15.24 21.88
CA TRP A 152 7.16 14.37 23.05
C TRP A 152 8.58 13.88 23.38
N LEU A 153 9.36 13.49 22.37
CA LEU A 153 10.76 13.10 22.53
C LEU A 153 11.61 14.23 23.12
N ALA A 154 11.42 15.46 22.61
CA ALA A 154 12.10 16.63 23.13
C ALA A 154 11.76 16.90 24.61
N LYS A 155 10.49 16.72 25.01
CA LYS A 155 10.05 16.86 26.41
C LYS A 155 10.64 15.80 27.34
N GLN A 156 10.81 14.57 26.83
CA GLN A 156 11.38 13.46 27.59
C GLN A 156 12.92 13.42 27.54
N ALA A 157 13.55 14.34 26.79
CA ALA A 157 14.98 14.32 26.48
C ALA A 157 15.46 12.97 25.92
N LEU A 158 14.61 12.31 25.12
CA LEU A 158 14.91 11.04 24.45
C LEU A 158 15.26 11.27 22.99
N SER A 159 16.22 10.51 22.47
CA SER A 159 16.58 10.54 21.05
C SER A 159 15.83 9.50 20.22
N THR A 160 15.43 8.38 20.84
CA THR A 160 14.78 7.26 20.18
C THR A 160 13.59 6.77 21.02
N PRO A 161 12.37 6.77 20.47
CA PRO A 161 11.20 6.23 21.17
C PRO A 161 11.14 4.70 21.04
N SER A 162 10.54 4.03 22.02
CA SER A 162 10.11 2.63 21.89
C SER A 162 8.81 2.50 21.06
N GLU A 163 8.48 1.28 20.62
CA GLU A 163 7.21 1.00 19.94
C GLU A 163 6.01 1.39 20.81
N ASP A 164 6.00 0.98 22.08
CA ASP A 164 4.91 1.30 23.02
C ASP A 164 4.73 2.81 23.22
N GLN A 165 5.82 3.58 23.28
CA GLN A 165 5.76 5.03 23.42
C GLN A 165 5.14 5.70 22.20
N ILE A 166 5.47 5.23 20.98
CA ILE A 166 4.82 5.74 19.77
C ILE A 166 3.34 5.35 19.76
N LEU A 167 3.00 4.11 20.12
CA LEU A 167 1.61 3.63 20.17
C LEU A 167 0.76 4.42 21.18
N GLU A 168 1.32 4.83 22.32
CA GLU A 168 0.64 5.75 23.25
C GLU A 168 0.32 7.10 22.61
N ILE A 169 1.28 7.69 21.91
CA ILE A 169 1.09 8.97 21.23
C ILE A 169 0.07 8.84 20.10
N VAL A 170 0.11 7.76 19.31
CA VAL A 170 -0.88 7.47 18.26
C VAL A 170 -2.28 7.42 18.86
N ARG A 171 -2.48 6.61 19.90
CA ARG A 171 -3.77 6.45 20.58
C ARG A 171 -4.32 7.76 21.14
N ALA A 172 -3.45 8.59 21.73
CA ALA A 172 -3.84 9.88 22.30
C ALA A 172 -4.22 10.96 21.26
N ASN A 173 -4.00 10.71 19.96
CA ASN A 173 -4.13 11.73 18.93
C ASN A 173 -5.06 11.35 17.76
N TYR A 174 -5.83 10.26 17.88
CA TYR A 174 -6.85 9.89 16.90
C TYR A 174 -7.90 10.97 16.70
N ASP A 175 -8.46 11.51 17.79
CA ASP A 175 -9.61 12.44 17.74
C ASP A 175 -9.30 13.76 17.01
N SER A 176 -8.03 14.16 16.96
CA SER A 176 -7.59 15.38 16.28
C SER A 176 -7.12 15.14 14.84
N LEU A 177 -7.04 13.88 14.40
CA LEU A 177 -6.61 13.54 13.05
C LEU A 177 -7.78 13.69 12.07
N THR A 178 -7.60 14.52 11.06
CA THR A 178 -8.58 14.69 9.97
C THR A 178 -8.10 13.97 8.71
N LEU A 179 -8.93 13.06 8.19
CA LEU A 179 -8.68 12.31 6.97
C LEU A 179 -9.69 12.66 5.88
N LYS A 180 -9.26 12.57 4.62
CA LYS A 180 -10.13 12.77 3.47
C LYS A 180 -10.85 11.46 3.13
N LEU A 181 -12.16 11.52 2.98
CA LEU A 181 -12.92 10.41 2.43
C LEU A 181 -12.53 10.21 0.96
N GLN A 182 -12.13 8.99 0.64
CA GLN A 182 -11.79 8.59 -0.72
C GLN A 182 -12.84 7.62 -1.23
N ASP A 183 -13.40 7.93 -2.39
CA ASP A 183 -14.44 7.12 -3.03
C ASP A 183 -13.84 5.87 -3.68
N ASN A 184 -14.68 4.84 -3.81
CA ASN A 184 -14.40 3.63 -4.61
C ASN A 184 -13.17 2.81 -4.18
N LEU A 185 -12.70 2.98 -2.94
CA LEU A 185 -11.59 2.18 -2.39
C LEU A 185 -11.87 0.68 -2.32
N ASP A 186 -13.14 0.30 -2.25
CA ASP A 186 -13.62 -1.09 -2.21
C ASP A 186 -14.15 -1.59 -3.56
N GLN A 187 -14.02 -0.77 -4.61
CA GLN A 187 -14.34 -1.18 -5.96
C GLN A 187 -13.10 -1.76 -6.63
N PHE A 188 -13.29 -2.89 -7.29
CA PHE A 188 -12.26 -3.52 -8.09
C PHE A 188 -12.86 -3.96 -9.42
N GLU A 189 -12.05 -3.92 -10.48
CA GLU A 189 -12.45 -4.50 -11.75
C GLU A 189 -12.61 -6.02 -11.58
N ARG A 190 -13.74 -6.53 -12.05
CA ARG A 190 -13.96 -7.97 -12.16
C ARG A 190 -12.87 -8.55 -13.05
N TYR A 191 -12.35 -9.72 -12.66
CA TYR A 191 -11.36 -10.41 -13.48
C TYR A 191 -11.92 -10.61 -14.89
N SER A 192 -11.20 -10.10 -15.88
CA SER A 192 -11.39 -10.44 -17.28
C SER A 192 -10.12 -11.14 -17.73
N GLU A 193 -10.26 -12.33 -18.31
CA GLU A 193 -9.12 -13.08 -18.79
C GLU A 193 -8.41 -12.29 -19.90
N ASN A 194 -7.11 -12.10 -19.74
CA ASN A 194 -6.31 -11.42 -20.76
C ASN A 194 -6.24 -12.34 -21.99
N PRO A 195 -6.60 -11.86 -23.19
CA PRO A 195 -6.54 -12.67 -24.42
C PRO A 195 -5.20 -13.38 -24.63
N LYS A 196 -4.10 -12.79 -24.17
CA LYS A 196 -2.75 -13.37 -24.25
C LYS A 196 -2.55 -14.59 -23.34
N HIS A 197 -3.35 -14.72 -22.28
CA HIS A 197 -3.23 -15.78 -21.29
C HIS A 197 -4.22 -16.93 -21.52
N ILE A 198 -5.23 -16.73 -22.38
CA ILE A 198 -6.28 -17.73 -22.68
C ILE A 198 -5.65 -19.07 -23.07
N SER A 199 -4.64 -19.06 -23.95
CA SER A 199 -3.99 -20.28 -24.41
C SER A 199 -3.28 -21.03 -23.27
N PHE A 200 -2.66 -20.30 -22.33
CA PHE A 200 -2.00 -20.87 -21.16
C PHE A 200 -3.00 -21.50 -20.19
N PHE A 201 -4.07 -20.78 -19.82
CA PHE A 201 -5.09 -21.32 -18.91
C PHE A 201 -5.87 -22.46 -19.54
N THR A 202 -6.19 -22.38 -20.83
CA THR A 202 -6.82 -23.48 -21.59
C THR A 202 -5.94 -24.73 -21.58
N TYR A 203 -4.62 -24.57 -21.73
CA TYR A 203 -3.68 -25.68 -21.66
C TYR A 203 -3.63 -26.32 -20.26
N MET A 204 -3.57 -25.52 -19.18
CA MET A 204 -3.62 -26.04 -17.81
C MET A 204 -4.91 -26.81 -17.52
N ALA A 205 -6.07 -26.22 -17.85
CA ALA A 205 -7.37 -26.84 -17.61
C ALA A 205 -7.51 -28.18 -18.35
N ARG A 206 -7.00 -28.26 -19.59
CA ARG A 206 -6.98 -29.52 -20.37
C ARG A 206 -6.06 -30.56 -19.77
N ASN A 207 -4.91 -30.17 -19.24
CA ASN A 207 -3.97 -31.11 -18.64
C ASN A 207 -4.44 -31.63 -17.27
N GLU A 208 -5.11 -30.81 -16.47
CA GLU A 208 -5.73 -31.29 -15.22
C GLU A 208 -6.94 -32.20 -15.50
N ALA A 209 -7.70 -31.93 -16.58
CA ALA A 209 -8.80 -32.79 -17.01
C ALA A 209 -8.36 -34.16 -17.55
N ASN A 210 -7.12 -34.30 -18.01
CA ASN A 210 -6.56 -35.55 -18.53
C ASN A 210 -5.86 -36.42 -17.46
N VAL A 211 -5.87 -35.99 -16.19
CA VAL A 211 -5.28 -36.71 -15.05
C VAL A 211 -6.36 -37.37 -14.16
N ASN A 212 -7.64 -37.23 -14.52
CA ASN A 212 -8.78 -37.98 -13.97
C ASN A 212 -9.34 -38.96 -15.01
#